data_AF-V6S914-F1
#
_entry.id   AF-V6S914-F1
#
_cell.length_a   1.000
_cell.length_b   1.000
_cell.length_c   1.000
_cell.angle_alpha   90.00
_cell.angle_beta   90.00
_cell.angle_gamma   90.00
#
_symmetry.space_group_name_H-M   'P 1'
#
loop_
_entity.id
_entity.type
_entity.pdbx_description
1 polymer ?
#
loop_
_entity_poly.entity_id
_entity_poly.type
_entity_poly.pdbx_seq_one_letter_code
_entity_poly.pdbx_strand_id
1 'polypeptide(L)'
;MNKLLTLLLILVGLFCNAQSKLFSHEFESLNQKFNYALYSNAKVSKQNFYIIILENESPDKILKNISKCGNIHSDFIILNLENQNLTGVNKEQLLFDFINDITSRRKLLDLEMVLILNTDFTNYYSQNRNDRKKANGFLNEINKTYVVKNSNQFCAKNTSP
;
A
#
# COMPACT_ATOMS: atom_id res chain seq x y z
N MET A 1 -42.22 1.95 31.08
CA MET A 1 -41.23 1.91 29.96
C MET A 1 -39.96 1.25 30.45
N ASN A 2 -39.58 0.14 29.80
CA ASN A 2 -38.53 -0.77 30.27
C ASN A 2 -37.15 -0.12 30.15
N LYS A 3 -36.52 0.22 31.28
CA LYS A 3 -35.14 0.76 31.35
C LYS A 3 -34.10 -0.14 30.64
N LEU A 4 -34.42 -1.42 30.49
CA LEU A 4 -33.63 -2.40 29.75
C LEU A 4 -33.57 -2.12 28.23
N LEU A 5 -34.66 -1.61 27.64
CA LEU A 5 -34.75 -1.34 26.20
C LEU A 5 -33.90 -0.11 25.81
N THR A 6 -33.85 0.88 26.69
CA THR A 6 -33.05 2.10 26.51
C THR A 6 -31.55 1.81 26.62
N LEU A 7 -31.14 0.89 27.50
CA LEU A 7 -29.74 0.49 27.65
C LEU A 7 -29.23 -0.29 26.42
N LEU A 8 -30.09 -1.14 25.83
CA LEU A 8 -29.76 -1.91 24.63
C LEU A 8 -29.52 -1.00 23.41
N LEU A 9 -30.30 0.07 23.27
CA LEU A 9 -30.14 1.06 22.19
C LEU A 9 -28.85 1.89 22.32
N ILE A 10 -28.38 2.16 23.54
CA ILE A 10 -27.12 2.87 23.77
C ILE A 10 -25.91 1.97 23.46
N LEU A 11 -26.01 0.66 23.73
CA LEU A 11 -24.95 -0.30 23.39
C LEU A 11 -24.79 -0.55 21.89
N VAL A 12 -25.88 -0.53 21.12
CA VAL A 12 -25.81 -0.67 19.64
C VAL A 12 -25.19 0.58 18.99
N GLY A 13 -25.33 1.76 19.60
CA GLY A 13 -24.73 3.01 19.08
C GLY A 13 -23.21 3.13 19.27
N LEU A 14 -22.63 2.42 20.23
CA LEU A 14 -21.18 2.49 20.52
C LEU A 14 -20.32 1.57 19.65
N PHE A 15 -20.94 0.68 18.85
CA PHE A 15 -20.23 -0.12 17.84
C PHE A 15 -20.24 0.52 16.44
N CYS A 16 -20.55 1.81 16.34
CA CYS A 16 -20.20 2.61 15.16
C CYS A 16 -18.68 2.89 15.19
N ASN A 17 -17.88 1.81 15.22
CA ASN A 17 -16.45 1.89 14.97
C ASN A 17 -16.31 2.50 13.57
N ALA A 18 -15.62 3.64 13.51
CA ALA A 18 -15.21 4.27 12.28
C ALA A 18 -14.50 3.23 11.39
N GLN A 19 -15.26 2.60 10.49
CA GLN A 19 -14.67 1.84 9.40
C GLN A 19 -13.92 2.88 8.56
N SER A 20 -12.59 2.85 8.63
CA SER A 20 -11.74 3.54 7.67
C SER A 20 -12.26 3.20 6.27
N LYS A 21 -12.75 4.19 5.52
CA LYS A 21 -13.30 3.96 4.18
C LYS A 21 -12.22 3.34 3.31
N LEU A 22 -12.39 2.05 3.01
CA LEU A 22 -11.59 1.34 2.02
C LEU A 22 -12.03 1.84 0.65
N PHE A 23 -11.17 2.59 -0.04
CA PHE A 23 -11.43 2.94 -1.43
C PHE A 23 -10.77 1.91 -2.34
N SER A 24 -11.60 1.10 -3.01
CA SER A 24 -11.13 0.20 -4.07
C SER A 24 -10.91 1.02 -5.35
N HIS A 25 -9.74 0.87 -5.94
CA HIS A 25 -9.35 1.51 -7.19
C HIS A 25 -8.92 0.45 -8.20
N GLU A 26 -9.12 0.75 -9.48
CA GLU A 26 -8.71 -0.11 -10.59
C GLU A 26 -7.47 0.46 -11.28
N PHE A 27 -6.54 -0.44 -11.62
CA PHE A 27 -5.50 -0.19 -12.60
C PHE A 27 -5.43 -1.36 -13.59
N GLU A 28 -4.86 -1.11 -14.77
CA GLU A 28 -4.73 -2.09 -15.84
C GLU A 28 -3.25 -2.32 -16.14
N SER A 29 -2.85 -3.58 -16.27
CA SER A 29 -1.51 -4.02 -16.66
C SER A 29 -1.59 -5.43 -17.20
N LEU A 30 -0.67 -5.84 -18.09
CA LEU A 30 -0.64 -7.19 -18.66
C LEU A 30 -1.98 -7.64 -19.29
N ASN A 31 -2.76 -6.70 -19.85
CA ASN A 31 -4.12 -6.91 -20.37
C ASN A 31 -5.11 -7.47 -19.33
N GLN A 32 -4.89 -7.17 -18.05
CA GLN A 32 -5.73 -7.57 -16.93
C GLN A 32 -6.01 -6.36 -16.03
N LYS A 33 -7.18 -6.37 -15.40
CA LYS A 33 -7.56 -5.38 -14.40
C LYS A 33 -7.21 -5.89 -13.01
N PHE A 34 -6.61 -5.02 -12.22
CA PHE A 34 -6.22 -5.28 -10.84
C PHE A 34 -6.87 -4.26 -9.92
N ASN A 35 -7.38 -4.74 -8.79
CA ASN A 35 -7.92 -3.89 -7.75
C ASN A 35 -6.86 -3.62 -6.69
N TYR A 36 -6.77 -2.38 -6.25
CA TYR A 36 -5.94 -1.99 -5.11
C TYR A 36 -6.74 -1.14 -4.13
N ALA A 37 -6.32 -1.20 -2.87
CA ALA A 37 -6.89 -0.40 -1.81
C ALA A 37 -6.00 0.81 -1.52
N LEU A 38 -6.62 1.95 -1.25
CA LEU A 38 -5.96 3.11 -0.66
C LEU A 38 -6.49 3.35 0.75
N TYR A 39 -5.57 3.34 1.71
CA TYR A 39 -5.80 3.79 3.08
C TYR A 39 -4.99 5.06 3.30
N SER A 40 -5.66 6.19 3.45
CA SER A 40 -5.01 7.47 3.68
C SER A 40 -5.32 7.98 5.07
N ASN A 41 -4.29 8.07 5.90
CA ASN A 41 -4.34 8.77 7.20
C ASN A 41 -3.42 10.01 7.20
N ALA A 42 -2.92 10.40 6.02
CA ALA A 42 -2.03 11.52 5.85
C ALA A 42 -2.77 12.84 6.07
N LYS A 43 -2.27 13.62 7.04
CA LYS A 43 -2.81 14.97 7.34
C LYS A 43 -2.23 16.03 6.40
N VAL A 44 -1.16 15.73 5.67
CA VAL A 44 -0.41 16.66 4.81
C VAL A 44 0.02 15.93 3.55
N SER A 45 0.00 16.62 2.40
CA SER A 45 0.28 16.03 1.08
C SER A 45 1.74 15.60 0.84
N LYS A 46 2.67 15.94 1.74
CA LYS A 46 4.12 15.70 1.58
C LYS A 46 4.70 14.61 2.50
N GLN A 47 3.91 13.65 2.96
CA GLN A 47 4.44 12.55 3.78
C GLN A 47 4.85 11.36 2.91
N ASN A 48 5.91 10.67 3.33
CA ASN A 48 6.32 9.39 2.75
C ASN A 48 5.12 8.44 2.64
N PHE A 49 5.11 7.64 1.57
CA PHE A 49 4.01 6.72 1.26
C PHE A 49 4.51 5.28 1.19
N TYR A 50 3.57 4.37 1.39
CA TYR A 50 3.81 2.94 1.41
C TYR A 50 3.11 2.29 0.23
N ILE A 51 3.87 1.54 -0.56
CA ILE A 51 3.31 0.58 -1.52
C ILE A 51 3.52 -0.81 -0.95
N ILE A 52 2.43 -1.56 -0.83
CA ILE A 52 2.39 -2.88 -0.24
C ILE A 52 1.87 -3.84 -1.30
N ILE A 53 2.65 -4.86 -1.66
CA ILE A 53 2.20 -5.91 -2.59
C ILE A 53 2.28 -7.26 -1.91
N LEU A 54 1.15 -7.97 -1.89
CA LEU A 54 0.92 -9.19 -1.13
C LEU A 54 0.59 -10.33 -2.07
N GLU A 55 1.16 -11.52 -1.85
CA GLU A 55 0.78 -12.71 -2.62
C GLU A 55 -0.02 -13.74 -1.81
N ASN A 56 0.15 -13.76 -0.49
CA ASN A 56 -0.39 -14.80 0.39
C ASN A 56 -0.66 -14.26 1.81
N GLU A 57 -1.01 -12.98 1.93
CA GLU A 57 -1.26 -12.33 3.21
C GLU A 57 -2.40 -11.33 3.10
N SER A 58 -3.30 -11.34 4.09
CA SER A 58 -4.40 -10.38 4.16
C SER A 58 -3.88 -8.96 4.40
N PRO A 59 -4.40 -7.94 3.69
CA PRO A 59 -4.09 -6.53 3.91
C PRO A 59 -4.21 -6.08 5.37
N ASP A 60 -5.26 -6.52 6.08
CA ASP A 60 -5.56 -6.11 7.45
C ASP A 60 -4.45 -6.50 8.43
N LYS A 61 -3.88 -7.70 8.24
CA LYS A 61 -2.80 -8.21 9.09
C LYS A 61 -1.56 -7.36 8.95
N ILE A 62 -1.20 -6.99 7.72
CA ILE A 62 -0.02 -6.16 7.47
C ILE A 62 -0.22 -4.73 7.94
N LEU A 63 -1.39 -4.13 7.69
CA LEU A 63 -1.69 -2.78 8.16
C LEU A 63 -1.64 -2.68 9.68
N LYS A 64 -2.19 -3.68 10.39
CA LYS A 64 -2.13 -3.76 11.85
C LYS A 64 -0.71 -3.90 12.38
N ASN A 65 0.18 -4.55 11.64
CA ASN A 65 1.58 -4.67 12.04
C ASN A 65 2.37 -3.39 11.77
N ILE A 66 2.23 -2.81 10.58
CA ILE A 66 2.90 -1.57 10.20
C ILE A 66 2.47 -0.42 11.10
N SER A 67 1.19 -0.32 11.48
CA SER A 67 0.70 0.75 12.34
C SER A 67 1.30 0.77 13.75
N LYS A 68 1.91 -0.34 14.21
CA LYS A 68 2.60 -0.41 15.51
C LYS A 68 3.99 0.21 15.51
N CYS A 69 4.62 0.32 14.34
CA CYS A 69 6.05 0.60 14.22
C CYS A 69 6.39 1.59 13.11
N GLY A 70 5.43 1.94 12.25
CA GLY A 70 5.54 2.91 11.20
C GLY A 70 4.75 4.18 11.50
N ASN A 71 4.91 5.18 10.65
CA ASN A 71 4.13 6.40 10.74
C ASN A 71 2.67 6.13 10.35
N ILE A 72 1.76 6.21 11.34
CA ILE A 72 0.33 6.02 11.14
C ILE A 72 -0.32 7.12 10.30
N HIS A 73 0.36 8.25 10.08
CA HIS A 73 -0.13 9.40 9.31
C HIS A 73 0.33 9.37 7.85
N SER A 74 0.29 8.20 7.22
CA SER A 74 0.76 8.02 5.85
C SER A 74 -0.30 7.44 4.93
N ASP A 75 0.01 7.44 3.65
CA ASP A 75 -0.76 6.73 2.63
C ASP A 75 -0.23 5.31 2.48
N PHE A 76 -1.14 4.34 2.56
CA PHE A 76 -0.88 2.93 2.29
C PHE A 76 -1.66 2.51 1.05
N ILE A 77 -0.93 2.17 -0.01
CA ILE A 77 -1.45 1.68 -1.28
C ILE A 77 -1.18 0.19 -1.33
N ILE A 78 -2.24 -0.63 -1.39
CA ILE A 78 -2.15 -2.07 -1.21
C ILE A 78 -2.69 -2.81 -2.42
N LEU A 79 -1.83 -3.60 -3.06
CA LEU A 79 -2.19 -4.53 -4.12
C LEU A 79 -2.09 -5.96 -3.60
N ASN A 80 -3.21 -6.70 -3.63
CA ASN A 80 -3.22 -8.12 -3.30
C ASN A 80 -3.24 -8.95 -4.59
N LEU A 81 -2.23 -9.79 -4.77
CA LEU A 81 -2.03 -10.71 -5.89
C LEU A 81 -2.49 -12.14 -5.55
N GLU A 82 -3.11 -12.34 -4.38
CA GLU A 82 -3.73 -13.61 -4.02
C GLU A 82 -4.69 -14.05 -5.14
N ASN A 83 -4.58 -15.32 -5.54
CA ASN A 83 -5.33 -15.94 -6.65
C ASN A 83 -5.02 -15.40 -8.06
N GLN A 84 -3.95 -14.63 -8.26
CA GLN A 84 -3.49 -14.23 -9.60
C GLN A 84 -2.50 -15.27 -10.15
N ASN A 85 -2.80 -15.83 -11.32
CA ASN A 85 -1.90 -16.79 -11.98
C ASN A 85 -0.78 -16.04 -12.74
N LEU A 86 0.17 -15.50 -11.99
CA LEU A 86 1.29 -14.71 -12.53
C LEU A 86 2.62 -15.48 -12.45
N THR A 87 3.39 -15.46 -13.53
CA THR A 87 4.79 -15.92 -13.54
C THR A 87 5.72 -14.88 -12.90
N GLY A 88 6.97 -15.26 -12.58
CA GLY A 88 7.96 -14.33 -12.01
C GLY A 88 8.16 -13.06 -12.84
N VAL A 89 8.39 -13.19 -14.16
CA VAL A 89 8.55 -12.04 -15.07
C VAL A 89 7.31 -11.15 -15.09
N ASN A 90 6.11 -11.75 -15.09
CA ASN A 90 4.87 -10.99 -15.05
C ASN A 90 4.72 -10.22 -13.73
N LYS A 91 5.17 -10.77 -12.60
CA LYS A 91 5.17 -10.07 -11.30
C LYS A 91 6.11 -8.86 -11.30
N GLU A 92 7.30 -8.99 -11.88
CA GLU A 92 8.25 -7.87 -11.96
C GLU A 92 7.71 -6.73 -12.85
N GLN A 93 7.09 -7.06 -13.99
CA GLN A 93 6.46 -6.07 -14.88
C GLN A 93 5.25 -5.42 -14.18
N LEU A 94 4.40 -6.21 -13.54
CA LEU A 94 3.23 -5.72 -12.80
C LEU A 94 3.63 -4.74 -11.69
N LEU A 95 4.69 -5.05 -10.93
CA LEU A 95 5.25 -4.16 -9.93
C LEU A 95 5.60 -2.80 -10.51
N PHE A 96 6.34 -2.80 -11.63
CA PHE A 96 6.77 -1.58 -12.29
C PHE A 96 5.59 -0.76 -12.80
N ASP A 97 4.67 -1.40 -13.52
CA ASP A 97 3.48 -0.74 -14.07
C ASP A 97 2.62 -0.15 -12.97
N PHE A 98 2.42 -0.90 -11.88
CA PHE A 98 1.62 -0.46 -10.75
C PHE A 98 2.23 0.77 -10.07
N ILE A 99 3.52 0.71 -9.73
CA ILE A 99 4.19 1.86 -9.09
C ILE A 99 4.14 3.08 -10.03
N ASN A 100 4.39 2.89 -11.32
CA ASN A 100 4.36 3.97 -12.31
C ASN A 100 2.97 4.60 -12.44
N ASP A 101 1.89 3.80 -12.47
CA ASP A 101 0.50 4.28 -12.50
C ASP A 101 0.18 5.09 -11.23
N ILE A 102 0.53 4.56 -10.05
CA ILE A 102 0.29 5.22 -8.77
C ILE A 102 1.02 6.56 -8.69
N THR A 103 2.32 6.59 -8.98
CA THR A 103 3.10 7.83 -8.90
C THR A 103 2.61 8.86 -9.91
N SER A 104 2.19 8.42 -11.10
CA SER A 104 1.64 9.30 -12.14
C SER A 104 0.28 9.90 -11.75
N ARG A 105 -0.69 9.07 -11.33
CA ARG A 105 -2.04 9.54 -10.96
C ARG A 105 -2.02 10.47 -9.78
N ARG A 106 -1.17 10.18 -8.81
CA ARG A 106 -1.10 10.91 -7.54
C ARG A 106 -0.12 12.07 -7.56
N LYS A 107 0.68 12.22 -8.62
CA LYS A 107 1.70 13.25 -8.77
C LYS A 107 2.63 13.31 -7.55
N LEU A 108 3.13 12.16 -7.11
CA LEU A 108 3.95 12.04 -5.90
C LEU A 108 5.38 12.48 -6.22
N LEU A 109 5.78 13.65 -5.73
CA LEU A 109 7.05 14.31 -6.05
C LEU A 109 7.92 14.48 -4.80
N ASP A 110 9.21 14.19 -4.94
CA ASP A 110 10.23 14.36 -3.88
C ASP A 110 9.90 13.62 -2.57
N LEU A 111 9.13 12.52 -2.66
CA LEU A 111 8.75 11.67 -1.52
C LEU A 111 9.62 10.42 -1.44
N GLU A 112 9.81 9.89 -0.23
CA GLU A 112 10.32 8.54 -0.06
C GLU A 112 9.18 7.53 -0.18
N MET A 113 9.45 6.45 -0.92
CA MET A 113 8.57 5.30 -1.07
C MET A 113 9.10 4.14 -0.23
N VAL A 114 8.26 3.59 0.64
CA VAL A 114 8.55 2.31 1.30
C VAL A 114 7.78 1.23 0.56
N LEU A 115 8.52 0.31 -0.07
CA LEU A 115 7.98 -0.82 -0.80
C LEU A 115 8.06 -2.07 0.08
N ILE A 116 6.89 -2.63 0.42
CA ILE A 116 6.78 -3.81 1.28
C ILE A 116 6.26 -4.96 0.43
N LEU A 117 7.08 -5.98 0.26
CA LEU A 117 6.80 -7.15 -0.59
C LEU A 117 7.08 -8.41 0.22
N ASN A 118 6.22 -9.41 0.19
CA ASN A 118 6.51 -10.71 0.84
C ASN A 118 7.43 -11.63 0.00
N THR A 119 7.57 -11.33 -1.29
CA THR A 119 8.47 -12.00 -2.25
C THR A 119 9.31 -10.93 -2.95
N ASP A 120 10.59 -11.20 -3.18
CA ASP A 120 11.49 -10.24 -3.84
C ASP A 120 11.42 -10.41 -5.37
N PHE A 121 10.80 -9.44 -6.05
CA PHE A 121 10.64 -9.39 -7.50
C PHE A 121 10.90 -7.98 -8.05
N THR A 122 11.86 -7.26 -7.45
CA THR A 122 12.13 -5.84 -7.79
C THR A 122 13.14 -5.65 -8.92
N ASN A 123 13.63 -6.72 -9.56
CA ASN A 123 14.75 -6.62 -10.50
C ASN A 123 14.40 -5.75 -11.72
N TYR A 124 13.28 -6.05 -12.40
CA TYR A 124 12.80 -5.20 -13.49
C TYR A 124 12.58 -3.73 -13.06
N TYR A 125 12.00 -3.50 -11.89
CA TYR A 125 11.81 -2.14 -11.36
C TYR A 125 13.14 -1.41 -11.21
N SER A 126 14.12 -2.02 -10.54
CA SER A 126 15.43 -1.40 -10.31
C SER A 126 16.18 -1.09 -11.60
N GLN A 127 16.03 -1.92 -12.64
CA GLN A 127 16.67 -1.70 -13.94
C GLN A 127 16.01 -0.59 -14.76
N ASN A 128 14.70 -0.38 -14.62
CA ASN A 128 13.92 0.48 -15.52
C ASN A 128 13.38 1.77 -14.86
N ARG A 129 13.46 1.94 -13.54
CA ARG A 129 12.90 3.11 -12.83
C ARG A 129 13.48 4.47 -13.21
N ASN A 130 14.65 4.51 -13.85
CA ASN A 130 15.31 5.72 -14.32
C ASN A 130 15.29 5.84 -15.86
N ASP A 131 14.70 4.88 -16.57
CA ASP A 131 14.59 4.90 -18.02
C ASP A 131 13.46 5.87 -18.42
N ARG A 132 13.82 7.04 -18.95
CA ARG A 132 12.87 8.09 -19.37
C ARG A 132 11.87 7.64 -20.44
N LYS A 133 12.14 6.54 -21.15
CA LYS A 133 11.19 5.98 -22.14
C LYS A 133 10.14 5.08 -21.50
N LYS A 134 10.42 4.52 -20.32
CA LYS A 134 9.58 3.53 -19.64
C LYS A 134 8.93 4.07 -18.37
N ALA A 135 9.66 4.88 -17.60
CA ALA A 135 9.19 5.53 -16.39
C ALA A 135 8.62 6.91 -16.74
N ASN A 136 7.37 7.17 -16.34
CA ASN A 136 6.80 8.50 -16.43
C ASN A 136 7.53 9.45 -15.48
N GLY A 137 7.51 10.76 -15.75
CA GLY A 137 8.22 11.79 -14.98
C GLY A 137 8.13 11.60 -13.46
N PHE A 138 6.91 11.41 -12.95
CA PHE A 138 6.62 11.25 -11.54
C PHE A 138 7.30 10.04 -10.86
N LEU A 139 7.59 8.96 -11.58
CA LEU A 139 8.31 7.81 -11.01
C LEU A 139 9.81 8.14 -10.82
N ASN A 140 10.37 8.89 -11.76
CA ASN A 140 11.76 9.36 -11.69
C ASN A 140 11.95 10.41 -10.59
N GLU A 141 10.87 11.02 -10.11
CA GLU A 141 10.87 12.05 -9.05
C GLU A 141 10.76 11.44 -7.62
N ILE A 142 10.74 10.10 -7.50
CA ILE A 142 10.84 9.42 -6.21
C ILE A 142 12.28 9.42 -5.72
N ASN A 143 12.54 10.18 -4.66
CA ASN A 143 13.88 10.42 -4.11
C ASN A 143 14.54 9.12 -3.60
N LYS A 144 13.77 8.29 -2.89
CA LYS A 144 14.31 7.04 -2.32
C LYS A 144 13.26 5.95 -2.25
N THR A 145 13.72 4.72 -2.48
CA THR A 145 12.91 3.50 -2.33
C THR A 145 13.54 2.59 -1.30
N TYR A 146 12.78 2.20 -0.28
CA TYR A 146 13.20 1.19 0.70
C TYR A 146 12.40 -0.09 0.48
N VAL A 147 13.07 -1.18 0.13
CA VAL A 147 12.43 -2.48 -0.04
C VAL A 147 12.51 -3.29 1.25
N VAL A 148 11.38 -3.85 1.68
CA VAL A 148 11.28 -4.66 2.90
C VAL A 148 10.48 -5.94 2.63
N LYS A 149 10.98 -7.08 3.10
CA LYS A 149 10.46 -8.42 2.78
C LYS A 149 9.21 -8.83 3.57
N ASN A 150 8.82 -8.07 4.59
CA ASN A 150 7.57 -8.23 5.35
C ASN A 150 7.42 -7.12 6.40
N SER A 151 6.23 -7.06 7.03
CA SER A 151 5.94 -6.11 8.11
C SER A 151 6.86 -6.24 9.32
N ASN A 152 7.35 -7.45 9.66
CA ASN A 152 8.24 -7.64 10.81
C ASN A 152 9.62 -7.03 10.58
N GLN A 153 10.20 -7.24 9.39
CA GLN A 153 11.47 -6.63 9.00
C GLN A 153 11.32 -5.10 8.91
N PHE A 154 10.15 -4.61 8.51
CA PHE A 154 9.86 -3.17 8.51
C PHE A 154 9.86 -2.62 9.93
N CYS A 155 9.19 -3.29 10.87
CA CYS A 155 9.18 -2.88 12.26
C CYS A 155 10.58 -2.92 12.89
N ALA A 156 11.35 -3.99 12.69
CA ALA A 156 12.70 -4.10 13.26
C ALA A 156 13.62 -2.95 12.82
N LYS A 157 13.50 -2.48 11.57
CA LYS A 157 14.28 -1.34 11.07
C LYS A 157 13.87 0.01 11.66
N ASN A 158 12.60 0.16 12.06
CA ASN A 158 12.08 1.42 12.63
C ASN A 158 12.07 1.45 14.16
N THR A 159 12.43 0.35 14.82
CA THR A 159 12.55 0.26 16.29
C THR A 159 14.00 0.18 16.79
N SER A 160 14.99 0.19 15.89
CA SER A 160 16.40 0.32 16.30
C SER A 160 16.72 1.80 16.62
N PRO A 161 17.29 2.08 17.80
CA PRO A 161 17.59 3.44 18.26
C PRO A 161 18.64 4.15 17.42
#